data_AF-W6QI55-F1
#
_entry.id   AF-W6QI55-F1
#
_cell.length_a   1.000
_cell.length_b   1.000
_cell.length_c   1.000
_cell.angle_alpha   90.00
_cell.angle_beta   90.00
_cell.angle_gamma   90.00
#
_symmetry.space_group_name_H-M   'P 1'
#
loop_
_entity.id
_entity.type
_entity.pdbx_description
1 polymer ?
#
loop_
_entity_poly.entity_id
_entity_poly.type
_entity_poly.pdbx_seq_one_letter_code
_entity_poly.pdbx_strand_id
1 'polypeptide(L)'
;MQALVKTGLDYICPGCFKLFSDPNACYSHCRKEGDEGDDIHKGLGLITKKDFPKFLRCYRVAIGFQIEERALPLGEGPGRRSYHECFSVEFVLNNCVAKREIIDAMRLAVIKI
;
A
#
# COMPACT_ATOMS: atom_id res chain seq x y z
N MET A 1 -4.19 17.80 -2.27
CA MET A 1 -3.25 16.66 -2.33
C MET A 1 -1.99 17.04 -3.12
N GLN A 2 -1.25 18.08 -2.72
CA GLN A 2 -0.07 18.55 -3.49
C GLN A 2 1.26 18.46 -2.73
N ALA A 3 1.23 18.15 -1.43
CA ALA A 3 2.44 18.24 -0.61
C ALA A 3 3.27 16.93 -0.55
N LEU A 4 2.67 15.78 -0.87
CA LEU A 4 3.39 14.48 -0.94
C LEU A 4 4.35 14.40 -2.12
N VAL A 5 4.03 15.14 -3.19
CA VAL A 5 4.72 15.10 -4.49
C VAL A 5 6.16 15.62 -4.40
N LYS A 6 6.58 16.24 -3.29
CA LYS A 6 7.93 16.83 -3.14
C LYS A 6 8.98 15.95 -2.45
N THR A 7 8.63 14.79 -1.88
CA THR A 7 9.60 13.94 -1.16
C THR A 7 10.16 12.79 -1.99
N GLY A 8 9.59 12.51 -3.17
CA GLY A 8 9.95 11.33 -3.98
C GLY A 8 9.59 10.01 -3.30
N LEU A 9 8.64 10.03 -2.36
CA LEU A 9 8.15 8.87 -1.63
C LEU A 9 6.75 8.52 -2.13
N ASP A 10 6.68 7.81 -3.26
CA ASP A 10 5.43 7.55 -3.96
C ASP A 10 4.70 6.29 -3.45
N TYR A 11 5.32 5.50 -2.58
CA TYR A 11 4.79 4.23 -2.09
C TYR A 11 4.68 4.19 -0.57
N ILE A 12 3.68 3.47 -0.05
CA ILE A 12 3.40 3.30 1.37
C ILE A 12 2.98 1.87 1.68
N CYS A 13 3.48 1.32 2.78
CA CYS A 13 2.94 0.09 3.32
C CYS A 13 1.60 0.38 4.03
N PRO A 14 0.47 -0.23 3.61
CA PRO A 14 -0.84 0.06 4.21
C PRO A 14 -0.96 -0.42 5.67
N GLY A 15 -0.18 -1.42 6.09
CA GLY A 15 -0.19 -1.90 7.48
C GLY A 15 0.63 -1.00 8.43
N CYS A 16 1.80 -0.54 7.97
CA CYS A 16 2.76 0.21 8.78
C CYS A 16 2.71 1.73 8.60
N PHE A 17 2.10 2.23 7.53
CA PHE A 17 2.19 3.63 7.08
C PHE A 17 3.62 4.13 6.84
N LYS A 18 4.55 3.21 6.59
CA LYS A 18 5.93 3.52 6.24
C LYS A 18 6.03 3.89 4.77
N LEU A 19 6.70 5.00 4.48
CA LEU A 19 6.89 5.54 3.13
C LEU A 19 8.15 4.99 2.46
N PHE A 20 8.09 4.84 1.14
CA PHE A 20 9.15 4.32 0.29
C PHE A 20 9.18 5.07 -1.04
N SER A 21 10.38 5.22 -1.62
CA SER A 21 10.57 5.84 -2.93
C SER A 21 10.38 4.86 -4.10
N ASP A 22 10.38 3.56 -3.84
CA ASP A 22 10.35 2.51 -4.86
C ASP A 22 9.43 1.36 -4.42
N PRO A 23 8.64 0.77 -5.34
CA PRO A 23 7.71 -0.29 -5.00
C PRO A 23 8.43 -1.57 -4.55
N ASN A 24 9.62 -1.88 -5.09
CA ASN A 24 10.39 -3.04 -4.66
C ASN A 24 10.87 -2.89 -3.22
N ALA A 25 11.22 -1.67 -2.79
CA ALA A 25 11.55 -1.40 -1.38
C ALA A 25 10.33 -1.66 -0.47
N CYS A 26 9.14 -1.22 -0.88
CA CYS A 26 7.89 -1.51 -0.16
C CYS A 26 7.58 -3.02 -0.11
N TYR A 27 7.76 -3.73 -1.23
CA TYR A 27 7.58 -5.18 -1.29
C TYR A 27 8.59 -5.93 -0.43
N SER A 28 9.86 -5.50 -0.44
CA SER A 28 10.92 -6.11 0.38
C SER A 28 10.61 -5.95 1.86
N HIS A 29 10.09 -4.79 2.27
CA HIS A 29 9.59 -4.59 3.63
C HIS A 29 8.47 -5.58 3.94
N CYS A 30 7.43 -5.68 3.10
CA CYS A 30 6.32 -6.60 3.36
C CYS A 30 6.76 -8.06 3.46
N ARG A 31 7.72 -8.50 2.64
CA ARG A 31 8.27 -9.86 2.75
C ARG A 31 9.01 -10.06 4.06
N LYS A 32 9.86 -9.10 4.44
CA LYS A 32 10.65 -9.17 5.67
C LYS A 32 9.76 -9.27 6.91
N GLU A 33 8.79 -8.36 7.06
CA GLU A 33 7.84 -8.42 8.18
C GLU A 33 7.02 -9.73 8.16
N GLY A 34 6.70 -10.22 6.96
CA GLY A 34 5.99 -11.49 6.79
C GLY A 34 6.81 -12.73 7.19
N ASP A 35 8.12 -12.70 6.95
CA ASP A 35 9.05 -13.76 7.38
C ASP A 35 9.26 -13.73 8.91
N GLU A 36 9.08 -12.57 9.54
CA GLU A 36 9.09 -12.39 11.00
C GLU A 36 7.78 -12.81 11.70
N GLY A 37 6.78 -13.26 10.93
CA GLY A 37 5.54 -13.85 11.44
C GLY A 37 4.28 -13.00 11.24
N ASP A 38 4.37 -11.86 10.55
CA ASP A 38 3.19 -11.04 10.24
C ASP A 38 2.44 -11.57 8.99
N ASP A 39 1.35 -12.30 9.22
CA ASP A 39 0.52 -12.87 8.14
C ASP A 39 -0.10 -11.82 7.20
N ILE A 40 -0.30 -10.58 7.67
CA ILE A 40 -0.82 -9.48 6.84
C ILE A 40 0.27 -9.03 5.88
N HIS A 41 1.47 -8.71 6.37
CA HIS A 41 2.60 -8.34 5.53
C HIS A 41 3.04 -9.46 4.58
N LYS A 42 2.99 -10.71 5.05
CA LYS A 42 3.20 -11.90 4.20
C LYS A 42 2.23 -11.95 3.02
N GLY A 43 0.97 -11.57 3.23
CA GLY A 43 -0.01 -11.47 2.17
C GLY A 43 0.20 -10.28 1.23
N LEU A 44 0.63 -9.13 1.77
CA LEU A 44 0.98 -7.93 1.01
C LEU A 44 2.23 -8.12 0.13
N GLY A 45 3.16 -8.98 0.55
CA GLY A 45 4.35 -9.33 -0.23
C GLY A 45 4.10 -10.22 -1.45
N LEU A 46 2.86 -10.64 -1.70
CA LEU A 46 2.50 -11.53 -2.81
C LEU A 46 2.26 -10.72 -4.10
N ILE A 47 3.06 -11.01 -5.13
CA ILE A 47 3.11 -10.22 -6.37
C ILE A 47 2.52 -10.93 -7.60
N THR A 48 2.01 -12.16 -7.45
CA THR A 48 1.56 -12.96 -8.60
C THR A 48 0.04 -13.05 -8.70
N LYS A 49 -0.48 -13.28 -9.92
CA LYS A 49 -1.93 -13.37 -10.16
C LYS A 49 -2.61 -14.51 -9.38
N LYS A 50 -1.96 -15.66 -9.22
CA LYS A 50 -2.52 -16.80 -8.46
C LYS A 50 -2.71 -16.48 -6.98
N ASP A 51 -1.90 -15.56 -6.45
CA ASP A 51 -1.93 -15.19 -5.04
C ASP A 51 -2.93 -14.06 -4.76
N PHE A 52 -3.61 -13.56 -5.80
CA PHE A 52 -4.50 -12.41 -5.72
C PHE A 52 -5.58 -12.52 -4.63
N PRO A 53 -6.30 -13.65 -4.46
CA PRO A 53 -7.30 -13.76 -3.40
C PRO A 53 -6.71 -13.56 -2.00
N LYS A 54 -5.48 -14.05 -1.78
CA LYS A 54 -4.77 -13.89 -0.51
C LYS A 54 -4.27 -12.45 -0.33
N PHE A 55 -3.70 -11.86 -1.38
CA PHE A 55 -3.30 -10.47 -1.41
C PHE A 55 -4.48 -9.54 -1.06
N LEU A 56 -5.60 -9.65 -1.78
CA LEU A 56 -6.77 -8.79 -1.59
C LEU A 56 -7.33 -8.90 -0.17
N ARG A 57 -7.36 -10.11 0.40
CA ARG A 57 -7.79 -10.32 1.78
C ARG A 57 -6.89 -9.57 2.77
N CYS A 58 -5.57 -9.75 2.69
CA CYS A 58 -4.63 -9.08 3.58
C CYS A 58 -4.63 -7.56 3.36
N TYR A 59 -4.75 -7.12 2.11
CA TYR A 59 -4.84 -5.71 1.76
C TYR A 59 -6.03 -5.02 2.41
N ARG A 60 -7.24 -5.61 2.31
CA ARG A 60 -8.46 -5.10 2.99
C ARG A 60 -8.28 -4.94 4.49
N VAL A 61 -7.62 -5.92 5.13
CA VAL A 61 -7.32 -5.86 6.57
C VAL A 61 -6.35 -4.71 6.86
N ALA A 62 -5.28 -4.57 6.08
CA ALA A 62 -4.29 -3.52 6.26
C ALA A 62 -4.89 -2.10 6.13
N ILE A 63 -5.75 -1.86 5.14
CA ILE A 63 -6.40 -0.55 4.95
C ILE A 63 -7.63 -0.33 5.84
N GLY A 64 -8.13 -1.38 6.50
CA GLY A 64 -9.34 -1.35 7.32
C GLY A 64 -10.62 -1.01 6.57
N PHE A 65 -10.66 -1.24 5.25
CA PHE A 65 -11.80 -0.91 4.39
C PHE A 65 -12.09 -2.03 3.39
N GLN A 66 -13.38 -2.23 3.11
CA GLN A 66 -13.81 -3.23 2.16
C GLN A 66 -13.75 -2.66 0.74
N ILE A 67 -12.66 -2.95 0.03
CA ILE A 67 -12.50 -2.59 -1.38
C ILE A 67 -12.76 -3.79 -2.29
N GLU A 68 -13.45 -3.57 -3.41
CA GLU A 68 -13.67 -4.60 -4.43
C GLU A 68 -12.47 -4.72 -5.36
N GLU A 69 -12.25 -5.92 -5.93
CA GLU A 69 -11.14 -6.16 -6.87
C GLU A 69 -11.13 -5.16 -8.02
N ARG A 70 -12.29 -4.86 -8.59
CA ARG A 70 -12.44 -3.92 -9.72
C ARG A 70 -12.05 -2.47 -9.38
N ALA A 71 -11.99 -2.13 -8.10
CA ALA A 71 -11.61 -0.80 -7.62
C ALA A 71 -10.12 -0.73 -7.26
N LEU A 72 -9.39 -1.85 -7.29
CA LEU A 72 -7.94 -1.82 -7.10
C LEU A 72 -7.25 -1.25 -8.35
N PRO A 73 -6.27 -0.35 -8.18
CA PRO A 73 -5.48 0.15 -9.27
C PRO A 73 -4.52 -0.97 -9.67
N LEU A 74 -4.79 -1.55 -10.83
CA LEU A 74 -3.92 -2.52 -11.45
C LEU A 74 -3.01 -1.75 -12.39
N GLY A 75 -1.70 -1.77 -12.14
CA GLY A 75 -0.75 -1.14 -13.06
C GLY A 75 -0.71 -1.90 -14.39
N GLU A 76 -0.72 -1.16 -15.51
CA GLU A 76 -0.47 -1.71 -16.84
C GLU A 76 1.04 -1.91 -17.03
N GLY A 77 1.54 -3.09 -16.63
CA GLY A 77 2.90 -3.53 -16.93
C GLY A 77 2.92 -4.52 -18.11
N PRO A 78 4.01 -4.60 -18.90
CA PRO A 78 4.12 -5.58 -19.98
C PRO A 78 3.95 -7.01 -19.44
N GLY A 79 2.80 -7.61 -19.75
CA GLY A 79 2.50 -9.03 -19.52
C GLY A 79 2.08 -9.45 -18.11
N ARG A 80 1.97 -8.56 -17.11
CA ARG A 80 1.51 -8.92 -15.76
C ARG A 80 0.71 -7.79 -15.10
N ARG A 81 -0.48 -8.11 -14.58
CA ARG A 81 -1.15 -7.28 -13.56
C ARG A 81 -0.18 -7.14 -12.39
N SER A 82 0.25 -5.92 -12.10
CA SER A 82 1.13 -5.61 -10.96
C SER A 82 0.36 -4.76 -9.96
N TYR A 83 0.45 -5.11 -8.69
CA TYR A 83 -0.30 -4.47 -7.60
C TYR A 83 0.47 -3.31 -6.95
N HIS A 84 1.53 -2.81 -7.60
CA HIS A 84 2.37 -1.74 -7.03
C HIS A 84 1.56 -0.47 -6.81
N GLU A 85 0.62 -0.16 -7.70
CA GLU A 85 -0.28 0.99 -7.56
C GLU A 85 -1.19 0.88 -6.33
N CYS A 86 -1.46 -0.33 -5.83
CA CYS A 86 -2.18 -0.51 -4.56
C CYS A 86 -1.36 -0.02 -3.36
N PHE A 87 -0.04 0.11 -3.50
CA PHE A 87 0.84 0.70 -2.50
C PHE A 87 1.13 2.17 -2.78
N SER A 88 0.56 2.79 -3.81
CA SER A 88 0.78 4.21 -4.03
C SER A 88 0.25 5.01 -2.85
N VAL A 89 0.99 6.04 -2.46
CA VAL A 89 0.59 6.91 -1.35
C VAL A 89 -0.78 7.52 -1.62
N GLU A 90 -1.00 8.00 -2.84
CA GLU A 90 -2.27 8.60 -3.23
C GLU A 90 -3.42 7.63 -3.03
N PHE A 91 -3.29 6.40 -3.53
CA PHE A 91 -4.36 5.42 -3.42
C PHE A 91 -4.64 5.02 -1.98
N VAL A 92 -3.60 4.69 -1.19
CA VAL A 92 -3.78 4.25 0.19
C VAL A 92 -4.38 5.36 1.04
N LEU A 93 -3.91 6.61 0.92
CA LEU A 93 -4.46 7.71 1.72
C LEU A 93 -5.86 8.13 1.31
N ASN A 94 -6.30 7.84 0.08
CA ASN A 94 -7.66 8.10 -0.37
C ASN A 94 -8.64 6.99 0.03
N ASN A 95 -8.16 5.76 0.32
CA ASN A 95 -9.00 4.59 0.54
C ASN A 95 -8.83 3.92 1.92
N CYS A 96 -7.88 4.37 2.75
CA CYS A 96 -7.67 3.82 4.09
C CYS A 96 -8.63 4.46 5.11
N VAL A 97 -9.24 3.61 5.95
CA VAL A 97 -10.12 4.01 7.06
C VAL A 97 -9.46 3.74 8.42
N ALA A 98 -8.51 2.81 8.46
CA ALA A 98 -7.74 2.51 9.65
C ALA A 98 -6.88 3.73 10.02
N LYS A 99 -7.30 4.44 11.06
CA LYS A 99 -6.62 5.60 11.68
C LYS A 99 -6.80 6.92 10.92
N ARG A 100 -8.06 7.36 10.78
CA ARG A 100 -8.42 8.70 10.27
C ARG A 100 -7.59 9.83 10.93
N GLU A 101 -7.31 9.73 12.23
CA GLU A 101 -6.46 10.68 12.95
C GLU A 101 -4.99 10.65 12.51
N ILE A 102 -4.43 9.47 12.22
CA ILE A 102 -3.05 9.33 11.70
C ILE A 102 -3.00 9.75 10.23
N ILE A 103 -4.03 9.47 9.44
CA ILE A 103 -4.15 9.90 8.05
C ILE A 103 -4.28 11.43 7.98
N ASP A 104 -5.09 12.04 8.84
CA ASP A 104 -5.22 13.49 8.93
C ASP A 104 -3.92 14.13 9.45
N ALA A 105 -3.24 13.51 10.43
CA ALA A 105 -1.92 13.95 10.88
C ALA A 105 -0.85 13.81 9.79
N MET A 106 -0.84 12.73 9.00
CA MET A 106 0.06 12.56 7.86
C MET A 106 -0.27 13.56 6.75
N ARG A 107 -1.55 13.77 6.41
CA ARG A 107 -1.97 14.81 5.47
C ARG A 107 -1.51 16.20 5.91
N LEU A 108 -1.61 16.52 7.20
CA LEU A 108 -1.15 17.79 7.77
C LEU A 108 0.38 17.92 7.85
N ALA A 109 1.08 16.83 8.21
CA ALA A 109 2.55 16.80 8.31
C ALA A 109 3.20 16.93 6.93
N VAL A 110 2.58 16.34 5.91
CA VAL A 110 3.04 16.47 4.53
C VAL A 110 2.84 17.91 4.03
N ILE A 111 1.77 18.62 4.39
CA ILE A 111 1.54 20.02 3.96
C ILE A 111 2.59 21.01 4.55
N LYS A 112 3.36 20.61 5.56
CA LYS A 112 4.30 21.49 6.28
C LYS A 112 5.78 21.33 5.88
N ILE A 113 6.11 20.62 4.79
CA ILE A 113 7.49 20.51 4.25
C ILE A 113 7.65 21.44 3.04
#